data_AF-A0A6I2A889-F1
#
_entry.id   AF-A0A6I2A889-F1
#
_cell.length_a   1.000
_cell.length_b   1.000
_cell.length_c   1.000
_cell.angle_alpha   90.00
_cell.angle_beta   90.00
_cell.angle_gamma   90.00
#
_symmetry.space_group_name_H-M   'P 1'
#
loop_
_entity.id
_entity.type
_entity.pdbx_description
1 polymer ?
#
loop_
_entity_poly.entity_id
_entity_poly.type
_entity_poly.pdbx_seq_one_letter_code
_entity_poly.pdbx_strand_id
1 'polypeptide(L)'
;MLDQLFVGARAIWELSEVRQIICTRAEPTNLGMTAIGGNICPVGPDDAQGMYLKLGNGHLKVKAAVLPGVVLEVGIAEWKLLEPGDEVTVNLKPSVIALDGEREVTVKDTDQTKIRLQPDGPPVVDIKKTIRAAAEQGFFRK
;
A
#
# COMPACT_ATOMS: atom_id res chain seq x y z
N MET A 1 3.10 8.24 -10.80
CA MET A 1 3.85 8.83 -11.92
C MET A 1 3.71 10.34 -11.80
N LEU A 2 4.83 11.08 -11.83
CA LEU A 2 4.89 12.53 -11.59
C LEU A 2 5.72 13.23 -12.68
N ASP A 3 5.39 14.50 -12.96
CA ASP A 3 5.92 15.30 -14.09
C ASP A 3 7.01 16.32 -13.66
N GLN A 4 7.78 16.03 -12.60
CA GLN A 4 8.88 16.90 -12.10
C GLN A 4 10.15 16.14 -11.70
N LEU A 5 11.31 16.79 -11.88
CA LEU A 5 12.64 16.16 -11.91
C LEU A 5 13.42 16.11 -10.58
N PHE A 6 12.90 16.63 -9.45
CA PHE A 6 13.52 16.37 -8.13
C PHE A 6 12.59 16.73 -6.96
N VAL A 7 12.27 15.75 -6.09
CA VAL A 7 11.58 15.96 -4.81
C VAL A 7 12.19 14.99 -3.78
N GLY A 8 12.94 15.49 -2.80
CA GLY A 8 13.44 14.66 -1.70
C GLY A 8 12.31 14.23 -0.76
N ALA A 9 12.37 12.98 -0.28
CA ALA A 9 11.56 12.35 0.79
C ALA A 9 10.22 13.02 1.11
N ARG A 10 9.40 13.27 0.10
CA ARG A 10 7.97 13.52 0.30
C ARG A 10 7.31 12.18 0.06
N ALA A 11 6.83 11.56 1.13
CA ALA A 11 5.75 10.60 1.01
C ALA A 11 4.73 11.17 0.02
N ILE A 12 4.35 10.37 -0.97
CA ILE A 12 3.43 10.79 -2.02
C ILE A 12 2.08 11.07 -1.35
N TRP A 13 1.78 12.33 -1.08
CA TRP A 13 0.59 12.76 -0.32
C TRP A 13 -0.58 13.17 -1.21
N GLU A 14 -0.30 13.55 -2.46
CA GLU A 14 -1.35 13.94 -3.41
C GLU A 14 -1.95 12.69 -4.07
N LEU A 15 -3.06 12.21 -3.51
CA LEU A 15 -3.81 11.09 -4.10
C LEU A 15 -4.23 11.34 -5.55
N SER A 16 -4.35 12.61 -5.94
CA SER A 16 -4.63 13.02 -7.33
C SER A 16 -3.56 12.54 -8.32
N GLU A 17 -2.33 12.32 -7.84
CA GLU A 17 -1.19 11.86 -8.62
C GLU A 17 -1.00 10.33 -8.58
N VAL A 18 -1.69 9.65 -7.65
CA VAL A 18 -1.66 8.20 -7.51
C VAL A 18 -2.63 7.56 -8.49
N ARG A 19 -2.12 6.68 -9.36
CA ARG A 19 -2.94 5.96 -10.35
C ARG A 19 -3.18 4.51 -9.98
N GLN A 20 -2.24 3.89 -9.30
CA GLN A 20 -2.28 2.48 -8.92
C GLN A 20 -1.69 2.31 -7.53
N ILE A 21 -2.28 1.41 -6.74
CA ILE A 21 -1.77 1.00 -5.43
C ILE A 21 -1.68 -0.52 -5.46
N ILE A 22 -0.53 -1.04 -5.04
CA ILE A 22 -0.33 -2.47 -4.80
C ILE A 22 0.15 -2.61 -3.37
N CYS A 23 -0.53 -3.43 -2.59
CA CYS A 23 -0.18 -3.62 -1.18
C CYS A 23 -0.34 -5.08 -0.78
N THR A 24 0.51 -5.53 0.13
CA THR A 24 0.43 -6.85 0.76
C THR A 24 -0.55 -6.88 1.93
N ARG A 25 -0.95 -5.69 2.41
CA ARG A 25 -1.90 -5.52 3.51
C ARG A 25 -2.83 -4.36 3.20
N ALA A 26 -4.07 -4.50 3.62
CA ALA A 26 -5.10 -3.50 3.45
C ALA A 26 -6.09 -3.61 4.60
N GLU A 27 -5.80 -2.90 5.69
CA GLU A 27 -6.63 -2.92 6.88
C GLU A 27 -7.43 -1.62 6.98
N PRO A 28 -8.75 -1.68 7.22
CA PRO A 28 -9.59 -0.48 7.33
C PRO A 28 -9.20 0.39 8.54
N THR A 29 -8.51 -0.20 9.54
CA THR A 29 -8.01 0.51 10.72
C THR A 29 -6.68 1.24 10.48
N ASN A 30 -6.01 0.99 9.36
CA ASN A 30 -4.78 1.71 9.02
C ASN A 30 -5.09 3.13 8.49
N LEU A 31 -4.06 3.96 8.44
CA LEU A 31 -4.10 5.25 7.76
C LEU A 31 -3.38 5.16 6.41
N GLY A 32 -3.78 6.01 5.46
CA GLY A 32 -3.09 6.14 4.18
C GLY A 32 -3.69 5.29 3.05
N MET A 33 -2.85 4.97 2.06
CA MET A 33 -3.27 4.29 0.82
C MET A 33 -3.82 2.89 1.05
N THR A 34 -3.33 2.17 2.05
CA THR A 34 -3.79 0.80 2.39
C THR A 34 -5.20 0.78 2.98
N ALA A 35 -5.63 1.89 3.61
CA ALA A 35 -6.99 2.04 4.13
C ALA A 35 -8.04 2.11 3.02
N ILE A 36 -7.66 2.61 1.83
CA ILE A 36 -8.54 2.64 0.65
C ILE A 36 -8.92 1.21 0.27
N GLY A 37 -7.93 0.33 0.16
CA GLY A 37 -8.16 -1.08 -0.11
C GLY A 37 -8.91 -1.78 1.02
N GLY A 38 -8.52 -1.52 2.28
CA GLY A 38 -9.11 -2.20 3.44
C GLY A 38 -10.59 -1.90 3.62
N ASN A 39 -11.05 -0.74 3.19
CA ASN A 39 -12.48 -0.39 3.18
C ASN A 39 -13.27 -1.02 2.02
N ILE A 40 -12.59 -1.64 1.04
CA ILE A 40 -13.22 -2.44 -0.04
C ILE A 40 -13.25 -3.91 0.37
N CYS A 41 -12.07 -4.46 0.67
CA CYS A 41 -11.86 -5.86 1.01
C CYS A 41 -10.63 -5.92 1.94
N PRO A 42 -10.83 -6.13 3.25
CA PRO A 42 -9.73 -6.23 4.20
C PRO A 42 -8.76 -7.36 3.82
N VAL A 43 -7.45 -7.06 3.89
CA VAL A 43 -6.34 -8.02 3.73
C VAL A 43 -5.41 -7.83 4.91
N GLY A 44 -5.39 -8.83 5.79
CA GLY A 44 -4.66 -8.83 7.03
C GLY A 44 -3.21 -9.28 6.91
N PRO A 45 -2.46 -9.27 8.03
CA PRO A 45 -1.06 -9.69 8.05
C PRO A 45 -0.83 -11.19 7.87
N ASP A 46 -1.86 -12.01 8.13
CA ASP A 46 -1.82 -13.48 8.04
C ASP A 46 -2.41 -13.99 6.71
N ASP A 47 -2.98 -13.10 5.90
CA ASP A 47 -3.52 -13.45 4.58
C ASP A 47 -2.38 -13.60 3.57
N ALA A 48 -2.48 -14.61 2.71
CA ALA A 48 -1.49 -14.85 1.65
C ALA A 48 -1.69 -13.89 0.46
N GLN A 49 -2.90 -13.37 0.31
CA GLN A 49 -3.24 -12.47 -0.78
C GLN A 49 -2.65 -11.07 -0.58
N GLY A 50 -2.42 -10.40 -1.70
CA GLY A 50 -2.24 -8.95 -1.76
C GLY A 50 -3.44 -8.31 -2.44
N MET A 51 -3.33 -7.02 -2.71
CA MET A 51 -4.36 -6.28 -3.43
C MET A 51 -3.75 -5.32 -4.44
N TYR A 52 -4.42 -5.26 -5.58
CA TYR A 52 -4.22 -4.26 -6.61
C TYR A 52 -5.44 -3.33 -6.65
N LEU A 53 -5.17 -2.03 -6.69
CA LEU A 53 -6.16 -0.98 -6.92
C LEU A 53 -5.71 -0.11 -8.09
N LYS A 54 -6.65 0.25 -8.95
CA LYS A 54 -6.52 1.31 -9.95
C LYS A 54 -7.44 2.45 -9.57
N LEU A 55 -6.86 3.59 -9.24
CA LEU A 55 -7.62 4.79 -8.88
C LEU A 55 -8.11 5.50 -10.14
N GLY A 56 -9.31 6.07 -10.07
CA GLY A 56 -9.88 6.84 -11.17
C GLY A 56 -11.40 6.87 -11.16
N ASN A 57 -11.97 7.30 -12.29
CA ASN A 57 -13.41 7.39 -12.47
C ASN A 57 -13.99 6.00 -12.72
N GLY A 58 -14.43 5.34 -11.64
CA GLY A 58 -15.24 4.12 -11.70
C GLY A 58 -16.55 4.28 -10.94
N HIS A 59 -17.36 3.23 -10.95
CA HIS A 59 -18.65 3.21 -10.23
C HIS A 59 -18.48 3.08 -8.71
N LEU A 60 -17.35 2.52 -8.26
CA LEU A 60 -17.04 2.35 -6.84
C LEU A 60 -16.33 3.60 -6.31
N LYS A 61 -16.79 4.08 -5.16
CA LYS A 61 -16.14 5.13 -4.39
C LYS A 61 -15.99 4.69 -2.95
N VAL A 62 -14.85 5.00 -2.36
CA VAL A 62 -14.46 4.53 -1.03
C VAL A 62 -14.04 5.71 -0.19
N LYS A 63 -14.63 5.85 1.00
CA LYS A 63 -14.14 6.83 1.99
C LYS A 63 -13.00 6.18 2.77
N ALA A 64 -11.85 6.84 2.83
CA ALA A 64 -10.68 6.33 3.55
C ALA A 64 -10.00 7.45 4.34
N ALA A 65 -9.50 7.09 5.53
CA ALA A 65 -8.69 7.98 6.36
C ALA A 65 -7.24 7.98 5.82
N VAL A 66 -6.96 8.91 4.91
CA VAL A 66 -5.69 8.95 4.18
C VAL A 66 -4.60 9.66 4.98
N LEU A 67 -4.98 10.55 5.88
CA LEU A 67 -4.11 11.24 6.84
C LEU A 67 -4.86 11.41 8.17
N PRO A 68 -4.16 11.65 9.29
CA PRO A 68 -4.78 12.06 10.54
C PRO A 68 -5.71 13.26 10.34
N GLY A 69 -7.00 13.09 10.64
CA GLY A 69 -8.01 14.14 10.48
C GLY A 69 -8.49 14.38 9.04
N VAL A 70 -8.01 13.62 8.05
CA VAL A 70 -8.41 13.77 6.64
C VAL A 70 -9.04 12.48 6.12
N VAL A 71 -10.34 12.54 5.85
CA VAL A 71 -11.10 11.46 5.21
C VAL A 71 -11.48 11.92 3.82
N LEU A 72 -11.03 11.20 2.79
CA LEU A 72 -11.32 11.51 1.39
C LEU A 72 -12.16 10.40 0.76
N GLU A 73 -13.04 10.79 -0.15
CA GLU A 73 -13.74 9.86 -1.05
C GLU A 73 -12.86 9.63 -2.28
N VAL A 74 -12.46 8.38 -2.51
CA VAL A 74 -11.55 7.97 -3.58
C VAL A 74 -12.31 7.12 -4.59
N GLY A 75 -12.24 7.48 -5.86
CA GLY A 75 -12.81 6.69 -6.97
C GLY A 75 -11.93 5.50 -7.32
N ILE A 76 -12.55 4.33 -7.48
CA ILE A 76 -11.89 3.07 -7.83
C ILE A 76 -12.36 2.64 -9.21
N ALA A 77 -11.45 2.68 -10.18
CA ALA A 77 -11.71 2.22 -11.54
C ALA A 77 -11.70 0.69 -11.65
N GLU A 78 -10.78 0.05 -10.93
CA GLU A 78 -10.60 -1.40 -10.93
C GLU A 78 -9.92 -1.82 -9.62
N TRP A 79 -10.25 -3.00 -9.11
CA TRP A 79 -9.51 -3.64 -8.03
C TRP A 79 -9.57 -5.16 -8.16
N LYS A 80 -8.58 -5.84 -7.59
CA LYS A 80 -8.57 -7.30 -7.45
C LYS A 80 -7.64 -7.74 -6.32
N LEU A 81 -7.91 -8.91 -5.76
CA LEU A 81 -6.94 -9.63 -4.96
C LEU A 81 -5.83 -10.19 -5.87
N LEU A 82 -4.63 -10.25 -5.33
CA LEU A 82 -3.46 -10.86 -5.96
C LEU A 82 -3.14 -12.14 -5.19
N GLU A 83 -2.98 -13.24 -5.90
CA GLU A 83 -2.50 -14.49 -5.32
C GLU A 83 -0.96 -14.52 -5.32
N PRO A 84 -0.31 -15.28 -4.40
CA PRO A 84 1.14 -15.45 -4.42
C PRO A 84 1.66 -15.87 -5.80
N GLY A 85 2.65 -15.13 -6.30
CA GLY A 85 3.21 -15.32 -7.65
C GLY A 85 2.55 -14.48 -8.74
N ASP A 86 1.40 -13.86 -8.50
CA ASP A 86 0.76 -12.96 -9.45
C ASP A 86 1.66 -11.76 -9.77
N GLU A 87 1.62 -11.35 -11.04
CA GLU A 87 2.35 -10.20 -11.56
C GLU A 87 1.42 -9.09 -12.02
N VAL A 88 1.78 -7.86 -11.69
CA VAL A 88 1.17 -6.64 -12.19
C VAL A 88 2.18 -5.93 -13.08
N THR A 89 1.87 -5.82 -14.37
CA THR A 89 2.68 -5.05 -15.32
C THR A 89 2.43 -3.56 -15.13
N VAL A 90 3.52 -2.78 -15.02
CA VAL A 90 3.46 -1.33 -14.93
C VAL A 90 3.35 -0.74 -16.34
N ASN A 91 2.11 -0.50 -16.78
CA ASN A 91 1.82 0.01 -18.12
C ASN A 91 1.86 1.53 -18.21
N LEU A 92 1.70 2.23 -17.08
CA LEU A 92 1.76 3.69 -17.04
C LEU A 92 3.24 4.11 -17.11
N LYS A 93 3.66 4.66 -18.26
CA LYS A 93 5.03 5.14 -18.52
C LYS A 93 5.00 6.51 -19.21
N PRO A 94 5.94 7.43 -18.90
CA PRO A 94 7.11 7.29 -18.01
C PRO A 94 6.80 7.58 -16.53
N SER A 95 6.98 6.62 -15.61
CA SER A 95 6.44 6.67 -14.23
C SER A 95 7.45 6.67 -13.11
N VAL A 96 6.94 6.85 -11.89
CA VAL A 96 7.67 6.63 -10.64
C VAL A 96 6.83 5.69 -9.79
N ILE A 97 7.47 4.64 -9.29
CA ILE A 97 6.96 3.70 -8.30
C ILE A 97 7.56 4.11 -6.95
N ALA A 98 6.71 4.51 -6.00
CA ALA A 98 7.13 4.69 -4.62
C ALA A 98 6.92 3.39 -3.84
N LEU A 99 7.90 3.03 -3.04
CA LEU A 99 7.94 1.84 -2.20
C LEU A 99 7.98 2.30 -0.75
N ASP A 100 6.86 2.11 -0.05
CA ASP A 100 6.65 2.45 1.37
C ASP A 100 7.03 3.88 1.79
N GLY A 101 7.16 4.80 0.82
CA GLY A 101 7.56 6.19 1.05
C GLY A 101 9.05 6.38 1.34
N GLU A 102 9.85 5.31 1.32
CA GLU A 102 11.30 5.36 1.59
C GLU A 102 12.15 5.32 0.31
N ARG A 103 11.66 4.62 -0.73
CA ARG A 103 12.38 4.41 -1.97
C ARG A 103 11.51 4.73 -3.17
N GLU A 104 12.17 5.13 -4.25
CA GLU A 104 11.51 5.45 -5.51
C GLU A 104 12.24 4.76 -6.66
N VAL A 105 11.47 4.27 -7.64
CA VAL A 105 11.99 3.67 -8.86
C VAL A 105 11.33 4.35 -10.06
N THR A 106 12.14 5.03 -10.87
CA THR A 106 11.68 5.62 -12.14
C THR A 106 11.57 4.53 -13.20
N VAL A 107 10.44 4.51 -13.91
CA VAL A 107 10.15 3.63 -15.04
C VAL A 107 10.10 4.47 -16.30
N LYS A 108 11.01 4.22 -17.23
CA LYS A 108 11.06 4.90 -18.53
C LYS A 108 10.16 4.19 -19.54
N ASP A 109 9.86 4.85 -20.66
CA ASP A 109 9.00 4.30 -21.72
C ASP A 109 9.50 2.96 -22.28
N THR A 110 10.82 2.77 -22.33
CA THR A 110 11.46 1.56 -22.84
C THR A 110 11.52 0.42 -21.82
N ASP A 111 11.27 0.68 -20.53
CA ASP A 111 11.48 -0.30 -19.48
C ASP A 111 10.37 -1.35 -19.48
N GLN A 112 10.70 -2.61 -19.17
CA GLN A 112 9.72 -3.65 -18.91
C GLN A 112 9.66 -3.93 -17.41
N THR A 113 8.69 -3.31 -16.74
CA THR A 113 8.57 -3.38 -15.28
C THR A 113 7.34 -4.16 -14.86
N LYS A 114 7.54 -5.10 -13.92
CA LYS A 114 6.49 -5.87 -13.28
C LYS A 114 6.68 -5.86 -11.77
N ILE A 115 5.57 -5.91 -11.05
CA ILE A 115 5.52 -6.05 -9.60
C ILE A 115 4.91 -7.42 -9.32
N ARG A 116 5.58 -8.24 -8.50
CA ARG A 116 5.13 -9.59 -8.17
C ARG A 116 4.85 -9.70 -6.68
N LEU A 117 3.72 -10.31 -6.31
CA LEU A 117 3.45 -10.67 -4.93
C LEU A 117 4.29 -11.90 -4.54
N GLN A 118 5.09 -11.76 -3.51
CA GLN A 118 5.95 -12.82 -3.00
C GLN A 118 5.60 -13.14 -1.53
N PRO A 119 5.39 -14.41 -1.15
CA PRO A 119 5.00 -14.79 0.19
C PRO A 119 6.19 -14.95 1.16
N ASP A 120 7.42 -14.96 0.66
CA ASP A 120 8.66 -15.19 1.42
C ASP A 120 9.26 -13.91 2.02
N GLY A 121 8.39 -13.02 2.50
CA GLY A 121 8.78 -11.79 3.18
C GLY A 121 9.57 -12.04 4.47
N PRO A 122 10.29 -11.01 4.99
CA PRO A 122 11.02 -11.15 6.24
C PRO A 122 10.06 -11.46 7.41
N PRO A 123 10.51 -12.20 8.43
CA PRO A 123 9.70 -12.46 9.61
C PRO A 123 9.32 -11.14 10.31
N VAL A 124 8.04 -11.00 10.67
CA VAL A 124 7.50 -9.81 11.34
C VAL A 124 7.18 -10.12 12.80
N VAL A 125 7.56 -9.23 13.71
CA VAL A 125 7.28 -9.37 15.13
C VAL A 125 5.80 -9.07 15.43
N ASP A 126 5.12 -9.98 16.13
CA ASP A 126 3.84 -9.68 16.75
C ASP A 126 4.07 -8.78 17.97
N ILE A 127 3.85 -7.47 17.76
CA ILE A 127 4.07 -6.44 18.79
C ILE A 127 3.17 -6.69 20.00
N LYS A 128 1.89 -7.02 19.80
CA LYS A 128 0.93 -7.18 20.90
C LYS A 128 1.33 -8.35 21.79
N LYS A 129 1.66 -9.49 21.18
CA LYS A 129 2.12 -10.68 21.89
C LYS A 129 3.45 -10.44 22.59
N THR A 130 4.40 -9.79 21.91
CA THR A 130 5.72 -9.46 22.47
C THR A 130 5.61 -8.57 23.71
N ILE A 131 4.84 -7.48 23.62
CA ILE A 131 4.67 -6.54 24.73
C ILE A 131 3.94 -7.20 25.91
N ARG A 132 2.91 -8.02 25.66
CA ARG A 132 2.22 -8.77 26.71
C ARG A 132 3.16 -9.72 27.44
N ALA A 133 3.95 -10.51 26.69
CA ALA A 133 4.90 -11.45 27.27
C ALA A 133 5.97 -10.74 28.12
N ALA A 134 6.47 -9.58 27.67
CA ALA A 134 7.42 -8.77 28.42
C ALA A 134 6.82 -8.25 29.74
N ALA A 135 5.56 -7.82 29.72
CA ALA A 135 4.86 -7.37 30.92
C ALA A 135 4.63 -8.51 31.94
N GLU A 136 4.24 -9.69 31.47
CA GLU A 136 4.04 -10.89 32.30
C GLU A 136 5.35 -11.37 32.95
N GLN A 137 6.46 -11.25 32.22
CA GLN A 137 7.80 -11.58 32.72
C GLN A 137 8.42 -10.48 33.60
N GLY A 138 7.68 -9.39 33.84
CA GLY A 138 8.11 -8.34 34.76
C GLY A 138 9.13 -7.34 34.19
N PHE A 139 9.42 -7.36 32.89
CA PHE A 139 10.40 -6.43 32.28
C PHE A 139 10.05 -4.94 32.45
N PHE A 140 8.79 -4.61 32.72
CA PHE A 140 8.32 -3.24 32.91
C PHE A 140 8.04 -2.86 34.37
N ARG A 141 8.36 -3.73 35.33
CA ARG A 141 8.23 -3.46 36.76
C ARG A 141 9.64 -3.35 37.36
N LYS A 142 9.83 -2.43 38.30
CA LYS A 142 11.05 -2.36 39.12
C LYS A 142 10.90 -3.21 40.36
#